data_AF-A0AAW1SA32-F1
#
_entry.id   AF-A0AAW1SA32-F1
#
_cell.length_a   1.000
_cell.length_b   1.000
_cell.length_c   1.000
_cell.angle_alpha   90.00
_cell.angle_beta   90.00
_cell.angle_gamma   90.00
#
_symmetry.space_group_name_H-M   'P 1'
#
loop_
_entity.id
_entity.type
_entity.pdbx_description
1 polymer ?
#
loop_
_entity_poly.entity_id
_entity_poly.type
_entity_poly.pdbx_seq_one_letter_code
_entity_poly.pdbx_strand_id
1 'polypeptide(L)'
;MSPGRSFTLLSSGGRRIPCVILPHGGWPAILATALLDEAAVEGHWSCERVPLPLVPHVLAQGPCLTLGPSLDKEVPRLPGVTAGSGDALSQLHSECLAQARAVVVRWARAAAADPGRLLLVPLRAHEGHMGPARRAMPAFWGYSAVVDAPDMAAALLESARLPLVLDLDETLLAAFAGGQLESRLEAARAARRAARAEAAAATDPALQAAAAERARATEREEALLRDDAALLREFAESDQVTVDGTTISATIEPVTDPAAAGGGGKGGSRPVVRLQGEGAVLTRVSPGRRETSMLLRTRPGWAALRTYLEGLDDQQRPVAARRRFDIYVCTAAEREYALEAWRILDPHARLIPWELRQARIVCVPAGRKKTLAGVLGLAGAPLRPPSLPCSAMPLAVIVDDRLDVWEEGAQAQVLRVSPFAPHRAAAAGGAAALGDPAHRLAQAEELARVQGALTALRARLYYAVNEQLAPALRAMAAGVDLPAILAPALPPVPTVAEMLHEKDLQPLRLPPRAPAAAPASLQPVDPRRAPARRGG
;
A
#
# COMPACT_ATOMS: atom_id res chain seq x y z
N MET A 1 18.90 33.15 -9.58
CA MET A 1 17.44 32.90 -9.47
C MET A 1 16.89 32.79 -10.87
N SER A 2 16.07 31.78 -11.17
CA SER A 2 15.37 31.72 -12.46
C SER A 2 14.45 32.94 -12.58
N PRO A 3 14.36 33.60 -13.75
CA PRO A 3 13.44 34.71 -13.93
C PRO A 3 12.01 34.22 -13.65
N GLY A 4 11.26 35.01 -12.88
CA GLY A 4 9.85 34.71 -12.63
C GLY A 4 9.06 34.68 -13.94
N ARG A 5 8.17 33.70 -14.08
CA ARG A 5 7.32 33.58 -15.26
C ARG A 5 5.96 34.23 -14.99
N SER A 6 5.48 35.05 -15.92
CA SER A 6 4.13 35.60 -15.87
C SER A 6 3.10 34.47 -15.92
N PHE A 7 2.05 34.57 -15.11
CA PHE A 7 1.03 33.54 -14.99
C PHE A 7 -0.32 34.19 -14.67
N THR A 8 -1.42 33.64 -15.19
CA THR A 8 -2.77 34.13 -14.89
C THR A 8 -3.58 33.07 -14.15
N LEU A 9 -4.04 33.39 -12.94
CA LEU A 9 -5.02 32.58 -12.22
C LEU A 9 -6.43 33.04 -12.58
N LEU A 10 -7.25 32.13 -13.12
CA LEU A 10 -8.67 32.39 -13.39
C LEU A 10 -9.47 32.02 -12.15
N SER A 11 -10.06 33.03 -11.49
CA SER A 11 -10.98 32.79 -10.37
C SER A 11 -12.24 32.02 -10.83
N SER A 12 -12.98 31.46 -9.89
CA SER A 12 -14.26 30.78 -10.15
C SER A 12 -15.30 31.68 -10.86
N GLY A 13 -15.23 33.00 -10.66
CA GLY A 13 -16.08 33.99 -11.33
C GLY A 13 -15.55 34.47 -12.70
N GLY A 14 -14.53 33.81 -13.27
CA GLY A 14 -13.94 34.18 -14.57
C GLY A 14 -13.00 35.38 -14.53
N ARG A 15 -12.79 36.02 -13.37
CA ARG A 15 -11.80 37.11 -13.21
C ARG A 15 -10.38 36.59 -13.40
N ARG A 16 -9.61 37.26 -14.25
CA ARG A 16 -8.18 37.00 -14.50
C ARG A 16 -7.33 37.70 -13.43
N ILE A 17 -6.51 36.94 -12.70
CA ILE A 17 -5.61 37.44 -11.66
C ILE A 17 -4.16 37.25 -12.15
N PRO A 18 -3.46 38.31 -12.56
CA PRO A 18 -2.06 38.21 -12.97
C PRO A 18 -1.16 37.98 -11.76
N CYS A 19 -0.26 37.01 -11.89
CA CYS A 19 0.65 36.52 -10.88
C CYS A 19 2.03 36.29 -11.50
N VAL A 20 3.02 36.06 -10.64
CA VAL A 20 4.33 35.53 -11.03
C VAL A 20 4.56 34.20 -10.35
N ILE A 21 5.05 33.23 -11.12
CA ILE A 21 5.46 31.92 -10.61
C ILE A 21 6.98 31.88 -10.57
N LEU A 22 7.50 31.42 -9.44
CA LEU A 22 8.91 31.13 -9.18
C LEU A 22 9.05 29.62 -8.92
N PRO A 23 9.49 28.83 -9.91
CA PRO A 23 9.73 27.40 -9.75
C PRO A 23 10.83 27.09 -8.73
N HIS A 24 10.67 26.01 -7.97
CA HIS A 24 11.69 25.50 -7.03
C HIS A 24 12.52 24.36 -7.63
N GLY A 25 13.82 24.31 -7.33
CA GLY A 25 14.68 23.15 -7.62
C GLY A 25 14.59 22.63 -9.06
N GLY A 26 14.34 21.33 -9.22
CA GLY A 26 14.22 20.63 -10.52
C GLY A 26 12.88 20.78 -11.24
N TRP A 27 11.97 21.61 -10.72
CA TRP A 27 10.64 21.83 -11.30
C TRP A 27 10.54 22.78 -12.52
N PRO A 28 11.50 23.69 -12.85
CA PRO A 28 11.34 24.64 -13.94
C PRO A 28 10.91 24.02 -15.28
N ALA A 29 11.54 22.93 -15.71
CA ALA A 29 11.24 22.30 -17.00
C ALA A 29 9.86 21.62 -17.03
N ILE A 30 9.43 21.03 -15.92
CA ILE A 30 8.12 20.36 -15.83
C ILE A 30 7.02 21.39 -15.72
N LEU A 31 7.20 22.42 -14.89
CA LEU A 31 6.23 23.50 -14.77
C LEU A 31 6.14 24.31 -16.06
N ALA A 32 7.23 24.45 -16.84
CA ALA A 32 7.18 25.08 -18.15
C ALA A 32 6.26 24.34 -19.14
N THR A 33 6.23 23.01 -19.07
CA THR A 33 5.41 22.16 -19.97
C THR A 33 4.03 21.85 -19.41
N ALA A 34 3.87 21.86 -18.09
CA ALA A 34 2.63 21.55 -17.38
C ALA A 34 1.76 22.78 -17.12
N LEU A 35 2.36 23.90 -16.73
CA LEU A 35 1.63 25.15 -16.55
C LEU A 35 1.72 25.94 -17.85
N LEU A 36 0.59 26.03 -18.55
CA LEU A 36 0.35 27.08 -19.55
C LEU A 36 0.44 28.46 -18.88
N ASP A 37 0.26 29.52 -19.64
CA ASP A 37 0.29 30.89 -19.08
C ASP A 37 -0.94 31.21 -18.22
N GLU A 38 -1.91 30.29 -18.12
CA GLU A 38 -3.09 30.41 -17.27
C GLU A 38 -3.57 29.08 -16.68
N ALA A 39 -4.23 29.15 -15.52
CA ALA A 39 -4.93 28.02 -14.92
C ALA A 39 -6.18 28.46 -14.14
N ALA A 40 -7.20 27.59 -14.08
CA ALA A 40 -8.46 27.87 -13.42
C ALA A 40 -8.51 27.31 -11.98
N VAL A 41 -9.05 28.12 -11.07
CA VAL A 41 -9.43 27.70 -9.74
C VAL A 41 -10.63 26.76 -9.86
N GLU A 42 -10.48 25.53 -9.40
CA GLU A 42 -11.57 24.55 -9.37
C GLU A 42 -12.32 24.58 -8.03
N GLY A 43 -11.64 24.99 -6.97
CA GLY A 43 -12.21 24.99 -5.63
C GLY A 43 -11.18 25.30 -4.57
N HIS A 44 -11.51 24.91 -3.34
CA HIS A 44 -10.65 25.06 -2.19
C HIS A 44 -10.56 23.74 -1.44
N TRP A 45 -9.41 23.50 -0.85
CA TRP A 45 -9.19 22.38 0.06
C TRP A 45 -8.88 22.93 1.45
N SER A 46 -9.52 22.39 2.48
CA SER A 46 -9.35 22.82 3.86
C SER A 46 -9.04 21.64 4.74
N CYS A 47 -8.20 21.86 5.75
CA CYS A 47 -7.91 20.87 6.77
C CYS A 47 -7.88 21.56 8.14
N GLU A 48 -8.82 21.19 9.00
CA GLU A 48 -8.91 21.73 10.37
C GLU A 48 -8.11 20.88 11.37
N ARG A 49 -7.76 19.66 10.98
CA ARG A 49 -7.24 18.62 11.87
C ARG A 49 -5.73 18.71 12.08
N VAL A 50 -5.01 19.20 11.07
CA VAL A 50 -3.55 19.39 11.09
C VAL A 50 -3.20 20.70 10.38
N PRO A 51 -2.00 21.29 10.63
CA PRO A 51 -1.60 22.51 9.94
C PRO A 51 -1.70 22.37 8.42
N LEU A 52 -2.37 23.32 7.76
CA LEU A 52 -2.64 23.29 6.32
C LEU A 52 -1.41 22.94 5.43
N PRO A 53 -0.21 23.53 5.62
CA PRO A 53 0.96 23.18 4.81
C PRO A 53 1.54 21.77 5.09
N LEU A 54 1.20 21.13 6.22
CA LEU A 54 1.78 19.85 6.62
C LEU A 54 1.48 18.74 5.62
N VAL A 55 0.19 18.56 5.32
CA VAL A 55 -0.32 17.50 4.44
C VAL A 55 0.31 17.56 3.04
N PRO A 56 0.21 18.68 2.29
CA PRO A 56 0.77 18.75 0.95
C PRO A 56 2.30 18.68 0.97
N HIS A 57 2.98 19.14 2.03
CA HIS A 57 4.43 19.02 2.14
C HIS A 57 4.88 17.56 2.28
N VAL A 58 4.20 16.78 3.13
CA VAL A 58 4.44 15.35 3.29
C VAL A 58 4.20 14.58 2.00
N LEU A 59 3.09 14.87 1.30
CA LEU A 59 2.71 14.19 0.05
C LEU A 59 3.60 14.57 -1.13
N ALA A 60 3.94 15.85 -1.28
CA ALA A 60 4.67 16.36 -2.43
C ALA A 60 6.20 16.38 -2.24
N GLN A 61 6.68 16.10 -1.02
CA GLN A 61 8.09 16.22 -0.66
C GLN A 61 8.62 17.64 -0.85
N GLY A 62 7.78 18.63 -0.49
CA GLY A 62 8.07 20.05 -0.64
C GLY A 62 7.28 20.76 -1.74
N PRO A 63 7.30 22.11 -1.73
CA PRO A 63 6.62 22.91 -2.75
C PRO A 63 7.36 22.85 -4.09
N CYS A 64 6.61 22.81 -5.19
CA CYS A 64 7.15 22.85 -6.55
C CYS A 64 7.35 24.28 -7.07
N LEU A 65 6.61 25.24 -6.52
CA LEU A 65 6.70 26.66 -6.89
C LEU A 65 6.28 27.59 -5.75
N THR A 66 6.67 28.86 -5.87
CA THR A 66 6.05 29.98 -5.17
C THR A 66 5.26 30.83 -6.16
N LEU A 67 4.03 31.20 -5.80
CA LEU A 67 3.19 32.13 -6.54
C LEU A 67 3.05 33.42 -5.73
N GLY A 68 3.29 34.57 -6.37
CA GLY A 68 3.20 35.89 -5.74
C GLY A 68 2.72 36.96 -6.71
N PRO A 69 2.60 38.22 -6.26
CA PRO A 69 2.21 39.34 -7.11
C PRO A 69 3.29 39.59 -8.18
N SER A 70 2.89 40.13 -9.32
CA SER A 70 3.86 40.65 -10.29
C SER A 70 4.55 41.88 -9.70
N LEU A 71 5.86 41.78 -9.48
CA LEU A 71 6.69 42.85 -8.89
C LEU A 71 7.30 43.79 -9.95
N ASP A 72 7.20 43.44 -11.23
CA ASP A 72 7.74 44.24 -12.31
C ASP A 72 6.81 45.41 -12.63
N LYS A 73 7.32 46.63 -12.44
CA LYS A 73 6.71 47.85 -12.98
C LYS A 73 6.72 47.89 -14.53
N GLU A 74 7.46 46.97 -15.17
CA GLU A 74 7.70 46.93 -16.61
C GLU A 74 7.06 45.74 -17.36
N VAL A 75 6.36 44.83 -16.68
CA VAL A 75 5.59 43.81 -17.42
C VAL A 75 4.47 44.53 -18.19
N PRO A 76 4.42 44.42 -19.54
CA PRO A 76 3.39 45.08 -20.32
C PRO A 76 2.04 44.64 -19.76
N ARG A 77 1.20 45.61 -19.38
CA ARG A 77 -0.17 45.34 -18.96
C ARG A 77 -0.81 44.52 -20.07
N LEU A 78 -1.05 43.23 -19.81
CA LEU A 78 -1.79 42.39 -20.73
C LEU A 78 -3.12 43.11 -21.03
N PRO A 79 -3.56 43.18 -22.31
CA PRO A 79 -4.81 43.84 -22.66
C PRO A 79 -5.96 43.24 -21.83
N GLY A 80 -6.64 44.09 -21.05
CA GLY A 80 -7.74 43.67 -20.16
C GLY A 80 -7.39 43.55 -18.66
N VAL A 81 -6.14 43.81 -18.24
CA VAL A 81 -5.77 43.86 -16.81
C VAL A 81 -6.11 45.23 -16.21
N THR A 82 -7.20 45.31 -15.46
CA THR A 82 -7.60 46.51 -14.68
C THR A 82 -6.66 46.72 -13.48
N ALA A 83 -6.46 47.97 -13.06
CA ALA A 83 -5.55 48.40 -11.97
C ALA A 83 -5.78 47.76 -10.57
N GLY A 84 -6.85 46.98 -10.37
CA GLY A 84 -7.16 46.26 -9.12
C GLY A 84 -6.71 44.80 -9.07
N SER A 85 -5.71 44.38 -9.85
CA SER A 85 -5.23 43.00 -9.89
C SER A 85 -4.40 42.57 -8.67
N GLY A 86 -3.57 43.48 -8.14
CA GLY A 86 -2.85 43.27 -6.87
C GLY A 86 -3.80 43.09 -5.67
N ASP A 87 -4.94 43.78 -5.71
CA ASP A 87 -5.99 43.66 -4.70
C ASP A 87 -6.70 42.30 -4.79
N ALA A 88 -6.90 41.76 -6.00
CA ALA A 88 -7.56 40.46 -6.19
C ALA A 88 -6.78 39.30 -5.60
N LEU A 89 -5.46 39.27 -5.83
CA LEU A 89 -4.59 38.25 -5.26
C LEU A 89 -4.48 38.40 -3.73
N SER A 90 -4.41 39.65 -3.24
CA SER A 90 -4.38 39.95 -1.81
C SER A 90 -5.69 39.55 -1.11
N GLN A 91 -6.83 39.76 -1.74
CA GLN A 91 -8.14 39.33 -1.25
C GLN A 91 -8.21 37.80 -1.17
N LEU A 92 -7.89 37.11 -2.28
CA LEU A 92 -7.88 35.63 -2.31
C LEU A 92 -6.97 35.06 -1.22
N HIS A 93 -5.77 35.61 -1.09
CA HIS A 93 -4.80 35.24 -0.07
C HIS A 93 -5.33 35.45 1.35
N SER A 94 -5.92 36.62 1.63
CA SER A 94 -6.48 36.95 2.95
C SER A 94 -7.64 36.03 3.32
N GLU A 95 -8.53 35.75 2.38
CA GLU A 95 -9.63 34.79 2.56
C GLU A 95 -9.11 33.38 2.86
N CYS A 96 -8.10 32.93 2.12
CA CYS A 96 -7.47 31.62 2.31
C CYS A 96 -6.79 31.49 3.68
N LEU A 97 -6.11 32.53 4.16
CA LEU A 97 -5.54 32.57 5.51
C LEU A 97 -6.63 32.57 6.59
N ALA A 98 -7.70 33.36 6.42
CA ALA A 98 -8.77 33.47 7.40
C ALA A 98 -9.56 32.16 7.57
N GLN A 99 -9.72 31.40 6.48
CA GLN A 99 -10.48 30.15 6.46
C GLN A 99 -9.60 28.89 6.50
N ALA A 100 -8.28 29.04 6.71
CA ALA A 100 -7.32 27.93 6.71
C ALA A 100 -7.49 26.97 5.50
N ARG A 101 -7.58 27.54 4.29
CA ARG A 101 -7.82 26.79 3.05
C ARG A 101 -6.74 27.05 1.99
N ALA A 102 -6.43 26.02 1.21
CA ALA A 102 -5.62 26.10 0.01
C ALA A 102 -6.50 26.25 -1.23
N VAL A 103 -6.00 26.91 -2.27
CA VAL A 103 -6.67 26.99 -3.57
C VAL A 103 -6.32 25.75 -4.38
N VAL A 104 -7.33 25.10 -4.95
CA VAL A 104 -7.15 23.94 -5.83
C VAL A 104 -7.18 24.43 -7.27
N VAL A 105 -6.08 24.20 -7.98
CA VAL A 105 -5.90 24.61 -9.37
C VAL A 105 -5.69 23.36 -10.23
N ARG A 106 -6.45 23.26 -11.31
CA ARG A 106 -6.19 22.27 -12.36
C ARG A 106 -5.20 22.84 -13.35
N TRP A 107 -4.12 22.10 -13.59
CA TRP A 107 -3.18 22.44 -14.66
C TRP A 107 -3.61 21.75 -15.95
N ALA A 108 -3.39 22.43 -17.07
CA ALA A 108 -3.79 21.96 -18.39
C ALA A 108 -2.64 21.19 -19.05
N ARG A 109 -2.77 19.87 -19.15
CA ARG A 109 -2.18 19.16 -20.28
C ARG A 109 -3.31 18.99 -21.29
N ALA A 110 -3.30 19.78 -22.37
CA ALA A 110 -4.38 19.96 -23.33
C ALA A 110 -4.90 18.68 -24.05
N ALA A 111 -4.51 17.47 -23.63
CA ALA A 111 -5.02 16.20 -24.13
C ALA A 111 -4.88 15.01 -23.15
N ALA A 112 -4.52 15.23 -21.87
CA ALA A 112 -4.37 14.12 -20.93
C ALA A 112 -5.74 13.71 -20.35
N ALA A 113 -6.04 12.41 -20.35
CA ALA A 113 -7.30 11.86 -19.84
C ALA A 113 -7.50 12.08 -18.33
N ASP A 114 -6.45 12.44 -17.59
CA ASP A 114 -6.49 12.63 -16.15
C ASP A 114 -5.60 13.81 -15.71
N PRO A 115 -6.14 15.02 -15.54
CA PRO A 115 -5.36 16.19 -15.15
C PRO A 115 -5.03 16.13 -13.65
N GLY A 116 -3.77 16.35 -13.26
CA GLY A 116 -3.40 16.44 -11.85
C GLY A 116 -3.89 17.76 -11.19
N ARG A 117 -3.55 17.97 -9.91
CA ARG A 117 -3.90 19.19 -9.17
C ARG A 117 -2.70 19.86 -8.54
N LEU A 118 -2.77 21.19 -8.46
CA LEU A 118 -1.86 22.02 -7.72
C LEU A 118 -2.61 22.63 -6.53
N LEU A 119 -2.09 22.42 -5.32
CA LEU A 119 -2.58 23.05 -4.10
C LEU A 119 -1.76 24.30 -3.82
N LEU A 120 -2.38 25.48 -3.90
CA LEU A 120 -1.76 26.75 -3.53
C LEU A 120 -2.07 27.04 -2.06
N VAL A 121 -1.09 26.81 -1.21
CA VAL A 121 -1.19 27.03 0.25
C VAL A 121 -0.77 28.46 0.55
N PRO A 122 -1.62 29.28 1.19
CA PRO A 122 -1.27 30.67 1.52
C PRO A 122 -0.19 30.72 2.60
N LEU A 123 0.73 31.67 2.48
CA LEU A 123 1.81 31.92 3.43
C LEU A 123 1.74 33.36 3.96
N ARG A 124 2.08 33.58 5.23
CA ARG A 124 2.31 34.94 5.74
C ARG A 124 3.70 35.39 5.30
N ALA A 125 3.76 36.26 4.29
CA ALA A 125 5.00 36.78 3.74
C ALA A 125 5.17 38.28 4.01
N HIS A 126 6.41 38.70 4.25
CA HIS A 126 6.75 40.11 4.42
C HIS A 126 7.87 40.54 3.47
N GLU A 127 7.78 41.77 2.96
CA GLU A 127 8.82 42.47 2.20
C GLU A 127 9.50 43.53 3.10
N GLY A 128 10.84 43.58 3.06
CA GLY A 128 11.68 44.53 3.82
C GLY A 128 12.65 43.86 4.80
N HIS A 129 13.76 44.55 5.14
CA HIS A 129 14.68 44.13 6.20
C HIS A 129 14.12 44.49 7.59
N MET A 130 14.48 43.72 8.63
CA MET A 130 14.11 43.91 10.04
C MET A 130 13.92 45.40 10.43
N GLY A 131 12.66 45.82 10.61
CA GLY A 131 12.26 47.20 10.95
C GLY A 131 10.73 47.38 10.93
N PRO A 132 10.19 48.53 11.38
CA PRO A 132 8.74 48.79 11.50
C PRO A 132 8.00 48.93 10.16
N ALA A 133 8.71 48.94 9.03
CA ALA A 133 8.16 49.11 7.68
C ALA A 133 7.97 47.78 6.92
N ARG A 134 7.62 46.70 7.63
CA ARG A 134 7.33 45.39 6.99
C ARG A 134 6.01 45.45 6.22
N ARG A 135 6.07 45.26 4.91
CA ARG A 135 4.87 45.19 4.06
C ARG A 135 4.42 43.73 3.92
N ALA A 136 3.18 43.43 4.28
CA ALA A 136 2.58 42.12 4.01
C ALA A 136 2.42 41.89 2.51
N MET A 137 2.74 40.69 2.04
CA MET A 137 2.69 40.31 0.64
C MET A 137 1.83 39.05 0.47
N PRO A 138 0.94 38.99 -0.54
CA PRO A 138 0.26 37.74 -0.84
C PRO A 138 1.24 36.75 -1.47
N ALA A 139 1.41 35.59 -0.84
CA ALA A 139 2.28 34.54 -1.34
C ALA A 139 1.65 33.17 -1.11
N PHE A 140 1.87 32.27 -2.07
CA PHE A 140 1.43 30.89 -2.00
C PHE A 140 2.58 29.94 -2.31
N TRP A 141 2.65 28.84 -1.60
CA TRP A 141 3.40 27.67 -2.06
C TRP A 141 2.50 26.74 -2.84
N GLY A 142 2.96 26.33 -4.03
CA GLY A 142 2.28 25.37 -4.86
C GLY A 142 2.80 23.96 -4.61
N TYR A 143 1.92 23.01 -4.33
CA TYR A 143 2.23 21.60 -4.13
C TYR A 143 1.50 20.73 -5.16
N SER A 144 2.24 19.84 -5.82
CA SER A 144 1.65 18.83 -6.69
C SER A 144 0.96 17.76 -5.85
N ALA A 145 -0.30 17.47 -6.14
CA ALA A 145 -1.07 16.46 -5.43
C ALA A 145 -1.88 15.58 -6.40
N VAL A 146 -2.05 14.33 -5.99
CA VAL A 146 -3.04 13.39 -6.52
C VAL A 146 -4.42 13.78 -5.95
N VAL A 147 -5.49 13.54 -6.69
CA VAL A 147 -6.85 13.82 -6.22
C VAL A 147 -7.14 12.92 -5.01
N ASP A 148 -7.85 13.45 -4.02
CA ASP A 148 -8.23 12.78 -2.75
C ASP A 148 -7.08 12.39 -1.79
N ALA A 149 -5.82 12.36 -2.25
CA ALA A 149 -4.67 12.07 -1.41
C ALA A 149 -4.51 13.05 -0.23
N PRO A 150 -4.75 14.37 -0.36
CA PRO A 150 -4.71 15.30 0.77
C PRO A 150 -5.68 14.94 1.90
N ASP A 151 -6.92 14.58 1.58
CA ASP A 151 -7.92 14.22 2.60
C ASP A 151 -7.55 12.93 3.33
N MET A 152 -7.10 11.93 2.57
CA MET A 152 -6.60 10.68 3.16
C MET A 152 -5.38 10.94 4.06
N ALA A 153 -4.39 11.69 3.58
CA ALA A 153 -3.18 12.00 4.34
C ALA A 153 -3.47 12.85 5.58
N ALA A 154 -4.41 13.79 5.51
CA ALA A 154 -4.87 14.55 6.68
C ALA A 154 -5.41 13.63 7.78
N ALA A 155 -6.30 12.68 7.44
CA ALA A 155 -6.86 11.73 8.39
C ALA A 155 -5.79 10.78 8.97
N LEU A 156 -4.82 10.36 8.15
CA LEU A 156 -3.71 9.51 8.59
C LEU A 156 -2.79 10.24 9.58
N LEU A 157 -2.39 11.48 9.26
CA LEU A 157 -1.51 12.29 10.10
C LEU A 157 -2.19 12.64 11.43
N GLU A 158 -3.48 13.00 11.42
CA GLU A 158 -4.26 13.26 12.63
C GLU A 158 -4.30 12.04 13.56
N SER A 159 -4.55 10.85 12.98
CA SER A 159 -4.67 9.62 13.76
C SER A 159 -3.33 8.93 14.05
N ALA A 160 -2.22 9.51 13.62
CA ALA A 160 -0.88 8.95 13.68
C ALA A 160 -0.77 7.53 13.06
N ARG A 161 -1.43 7.34 11.92
CA ARG A 161 -1.50 6.07 11.17
C ARG A 161 -0.77 6.13 9.84
N LEU A 162 -0.43 4.96 9.30
CA LEU A 162 0.05 4.80 7.93
C LEU A 162 -0.86 3.84 7.15
N PRO A 163 -1.02 4.00 5.82
CA PRO A 163 -1.62 2.97 4.99
C PRO A 163 -0.71 1.75 4.95
N LEU A 164 -1.29 0.57 5.19
CA LEU A 164 -0.60 -0.71 5.03
C LEU A 164 -1.38 -1.58 4.06
N VAL A 165 -0.77 -1.86 2.90
CA VAL A 165 -1.32 -2.75 1.89
C VAL A 165 -0.71 -4.13 2.05
N LEU A 166 -1.55 -5.14 2.23
CA LEU A 166 -1.13 -6.53 2.38
C LEU A 166 -1.56 -7.33 1.16
N ASP A 167 -0.62 -8.07 0.58
CA ASP A 167 -0.97 -9.20 -0.28
C ASP A 167 -1.41 -10.42 0.58
N LEU A 168 -2.11 -11.38 -0.04
CA LEU A 168 -2.62 -12.57 0.65
C LEU A 168 -1.75 -13.80 0.41
N ASP A 169 -1.72 -14.28 -0.83
CA ASP A 169 -1.19 -15.58 -1.21
C ASP A 169 0.32 -15.56 -1.32
N GLU A 170 0.98 -16.56 -0.74
CA GLU A 170 2.45 -16.59 -0.62
C GLU A 170 3.01 -15.43 0.24
N THR A 171 2.15 -14.54 0.75
CA THR A 171 2.51 -13.45 1.67
C THR A 171 2.07 -13.73 3.10
N LEU A 172 0.77 -13.79 3.37
CA LEU A 172 0.17 -14.02 4.70
C LEU A 172 -0.33 -15.44 4.89
N LEU A 173 -0.65 -16.14 3.80
CA LEU A 173 -1.18 -17.49 3.83
C LEU A 173 -0.86 -18.24 2.53
N ALA A 174 -1.08 -19.55 2.56
CA ALA A 174 -1.10 -20.39 1.38
C ALA A 174 -2.46 -21.11 1.35
N ALA A 175 -3.22 -20.94 0.28
CA ALA A 175 -4.51 -21.60 0.11
C ALA A 175 -4.48 -22.62 -1.02
N PHE A 176 -5.27 -23.67 -0.83
CA PHE A 176 -5.32 -24.80 -1.74
C PHE A 176 -6.74 -25.31 -1.92
N ALA A 177 -7.24 -25.28 -3.15
CA ALA A 177 -8.38 -26.09 -3.58
C ALA A 177 -7.94 -27.53 -3.91
N GLY A 178 -8.89 -28.47 -3.93
CA GLY A 178 -8.61 -29.90 -4.18
C GLY A 178 -7.78 -30.14 -5.45
N GLY A 179 -8.21 -29.57 -6.58
CA GLY A 179 -7.48 -29.70 -7.85
C GLY A 179 -6.07 -29.08 -7.83
N GLN A 180 -5.83 -28.06 -7.00
CA GLN A 180 -4.50 -27.47 -6.84
C GLN A 180 -3.57 -28.38 -6.04
N LEU A 181 -4.08 -29.02 -4.97
CA LEU A 181 -3.30 -30.03 -4.22
C LEU A 181 -2.95 -31.22 -5.10
N GLU A 182 -3.89 -31.73 -5.89
CA GLU A 182 -3.65 -32.81 -6.84
C GLU A 182 -2.57 -32.43 -7.87
N SER A 183 -2.66 -31.23 -8.46
CA SER A 183 -1.65 -30.76 -9.41
C SER A 183 -0.27 -30.60 -8.78
N ARG A 184 -0.19 -30.10 -7.53
CA ARG A 184 1.09 -29.98 -6.81
C ARG A 184 1.66 -31.33 -6.42
N LEU A 185 0.81 -32.28 -6.02
CA LEU A 185 1.21 -33.64 -5.70
C LEU A 185 1.82 -34.36 -6.92
N GLU A 186 1.23 -34.22 -8.10
CA GLU A 186 1.80 -34.76 -9.34
C GLU A 186 3.13 -34.10 -9.70
N ALA A 187 3.25 -32.78 -9.51
CA ALA A 187 4.51 -32.07 -9.72
C ALA A 187 5.61 -32.55 -8.75
N ALA A 188 5.27 -32.76 -7.47
CA ALA A 188 6.20 -33.31 -6.48
C ALA A 188 6.64 -34.74 -6.84
N ARG A 189 5.71 -35.60 -7.30
CA ARG A 189 6.03 -36.94 -7.79
C ARG A 189 6.99 -36.90 -8.97
N ALA A 190 6.76 -36.02 -9.94
CA ALA A 190 7.63 -35.85 -11.10
C ALA A 190 9.03 -35.35 -10.68
N ALA A 191 9.10 -34.35 -9.80
CA ALA A 191 10.35 -33.81 -9.29
C ALA A 191 11.14 -34.87 -8.49
N ARG A 192 10.47 -35.71 -7.70
CA ARG A 192 11.11 -36.82 -6.97
C ARG A 192 11.74 -37.84 -7.93
N ARG A 193 11.02 -38.22 -9.00
CA ARG A 193 11.55 -39.13 -10.02
C ARG A 193 12.78 -38.54 -10.71
N ALA A 194 12.73 -37.25 -11.08
CA ALA A 194 13.86 -36.57 -11.69
C ALA A 194 15.09 -36.51 -10.75
N ALA A 195 14.90 -36.13 -9.49
CA ALA A 195 15.98 -36.07 -8.50
C ALA A 195 16.61 -37.45 -8.23
N ARG A 196 15.82 -38.54 -8.22
CA ARG A 196 16.34 -39.91 -8.09
C ARG A 196 17.16 -40.33 -9.32
N ALA A 197 16.71 -39.98 -10.52
CA ALA A 197 17.45 -40.24 -11.75
C ALA A 197 18.78 -39.46 -11.79
N GLU A 198 18.77 -38.19 -11.38
CA GLU A 198 19.98 -37.36 -11.21
C GLU A 198 20.96 -37.99 -10.23
N ALA A 199 20.48 -38.45 -9.07
CA ALA A 199 21.32 -39.13 -8.07
C ALA A 199 21.91 -40.47 -8.57
N ALA A 200 21.18 -41.20 -9.42
CA ALA A 200 21.67 -42.44 -10.02
C ALA A 200 22.69 -42.19 -11.15
N ALA A 201 22.60 -41.06 -11.86
CA ALA A 201 23.49 -40.69 -12.96
C ALA A 201 24.73 -39.90 -12.52
N ALA A 202 24.71 -39.29 -11.33
CA ALA A 202 25.83 -38.50 -10.82
C ALA A 202 27.04 -39.38 -10.50
N THR A 203 28.20 -39.02 -11.08
CA THR A 203 29.49 -39.68 -10.83
C THR A 203 30.32 -39.02 -9.73
N ASP A 204 30.06 -37.74 -9.46
CA ASP A 204 30.69 -36.99 -8.36
C ASP A 204 29.93 -37.28 -7.03
N PRO A 205 30.61 -37.79 -5.99
CA PRO A 205 29.99 -38.05 -4.69
C PRO A 205 29.25 -36.84 -4.08
N ALA A 206 29.74 -35.63 -4.29
CA ALA A 206 29.10 -34.42 -3.76
C ALA A 206 27.78 -34.11 -4.49
N LEU A 207 27.76 -34.24 -5.82
CA LEU A 207 26.54 -34.09 -6.62
C LEU A 207 25.53 -35.20 -6.32
N GLN A 208 26.01 -36.43 -6.15
CA GLN A 208 25.18 -37.57 -5.79
C GLN A 208 24.51 -37.35 -4.42
N ALA A 209 25.26 -36.90 -3.41
CA ALA A 209 24.71 -36.59 -2.10
C ALA A 209 23.68 -35.44 -2.14
N ALA A 210 23.96 -34.37 -2.89
CA ALA A 210 23.04 -33.24 -3.06
C ALA A 210 21.74 -33.66 -3.76
N ALA A 211 21.82 -34.48 -4.82
CA ALA A 211 20.65 -35.00 -5.52
C ALA A 211 19.84 -35.97 -4.65
N ALA A 212 20.51 -36.82 -3.85
CA ALA A 212 19.85 -37.71 -2.90
C ALA A 212 19.09 -36.95 -1.82
N GLU A 213 19.66 -35.87 -1.27
CA GLU A 213 18.94 -35.04 -0.30
C GLU A 213 17.77 -34.29 -0.94
N ARG A 214 17.92 -33.80 -2.18
CA ARG A 214 16.79 -33.22 -2.94
C ARG A 214 15.66 -34.23 -3.15
N ALA A 215 15.99 -35.49 -3.45
CA ALA A 215 15.00 -36.56 -3.58
C ALA A 215 14.26 -36.82 -2.26
N ARG A 216 14.97 -36.86 -1.13
CA ARG A 216 14.37 -37.00 0.21
C ARG A 216 13.48 -35.82 0.58
N ALA A 217 13.92 -34.60 0.33
CA ALA A 217 13.11 -33.40 0.54
C ALA A 217 11.83 -33.45 -0.30
N THR A 218 11.92 -33.81 -1.58
CA THR A 218 10.74 -33.90 -2.44
C THR A 218 9.78 -35.03 -2.01
N GLU A 219 10.30 -36.13 -1.47
CA GLU A 219 9.48 -37.20 -0.87
C GLU A 219 8.72 -36.74 0.37
N ARG A 220 9.36 -35.95 1.25
CA ARG A 220 8.70 -35.30 2.39
C ARG A 220 7.62 -34.32 1.93
N GLU A 221 7.91 -33.49 0.92
CA GLU A 221 6.93 -32.56 0.33
C GLU A 221 5.72 -33.33 -0.24
N GLU A 222 5.95 -34.43 -0.96
CA GLU A 222 4.89 -35.29 -1.48
C GLU A 222 4.00 -35.86 -0.36
N ALA A 223 4.59 -36.27 0.77
CA ALA A 223 3.83 -36.77 1.92
C ALA A 223 2.92 -35.69 2.50
N LEU A 224 3.46 -34.51 2.80
CA LEU A 224 2.69 -33.40 3.36
C LEU A 224 1.55 -32.95 2.44
N LEU A 225 1.78 -32.91 1.13
CA LEU A 225 0.73 -32.58 0.15
C LEU A 225 -0.38 -33.64 0.09
N ARG A 226 -0.01 -34.92 0.25
CA ARG A 226 -0.98 -36.02 0.27
C ARG A 226 -1.87 -35.94 1.52
N ASP A 227 -1.29 -35.61 2.67
CA ASP A 227 -2.01 -35.49 3.93
C ASP A 227 -3.01 -34.32 3.86
N ASP A 228 -2.58 -33.15 3.37
CA ASP A 228 -3.48 -32.00 3.15
C ASP A 228 -4.61 -32.33 2.15
N ALA A 229 -4.31 -33.10 1.10
CA ALA A 229 -5.32 -33.53 0.13
C ALA A 229 -6.35 -34.49 0.75
N ALA A 230 -5.92 -35.36 1.67
CA ALA A 230 -6.80 -36.25 2.40
C ALA A 230 -7.72 -35.46 3.35
N LEU A 231 -7.16 -34.52 4.12
CA LEU A 231 -7.94 -33.64 5.01
C LEU A 231 -8.99 -32.84 4.23
N LEU A 232 -8.59 -32.24 3.11
CA LEU A 232 -9.51 -31.45 2.30
C LEU A 232 -10.64 -32.30 1.69
N ARG A 233 -10.35 -33.54 1.29
CA ARG A 233 -11.35 -34.48 0.79
C ARG A 233 -12.36 -34.84 1.88
N GLU A 234 -11.88 -35.23 3.07
CA GLU A 234 -12.75 -35.60 4.19
C GLU A 234 -13.69 -34.46 4.58
N PHE A 235 -13.16 -33.24 4.64
CA PHE A 235 -13.96 -32.03 4.89
C PHE A 235 -14.98 -31.75 3.79
N ALA A 236 -14.60 -31.91 2.52
CA ALA A 236 -15.51 -31.70 1.40
C ALA A 236 -16.67 -32.71 1.40
N GLU A 237 -16.41 -33.95 1.83
CA GLU A 237 -17.39 -35.05 1.85
C GLU A 237 -18.29 -35.06 3.09
N SER A 238 -17.75 -34.73 4.26
CA SER A 238 -18.42 -34.97 5.53
C SER A 238 -18.58 -33.75 6.43
N ASP A 239 -18.02 -32.60 6.05
CA ASP A 239 -17.90 -31.41 6.93
C ASP A 239 -17.11 -31.70 8.22
N GLN A 240 -16.24 -32.72 8.23
CA GLN A 240 -15.39 -33.10 9.35
C GLN A 240 -14.01 -33.53 8.84
N VAL A 241 -13.02 -33.58 9.73
CA VAL A 241 -11.68 -34.13 9.44
C VAL A 241 -11.20 -34.99 10.60
N THR A 242 -10.35 -35.97 10.33
CA THR A 242 -9.75 -36.83 11.34
C THR A 242 -8.26 -36.55 11.43
N VAL A 243 -7.81 -36.09 12.61
CA VAL A 243 -6.39 -35.78 12.90
C VAL A 243 -5.99 -36.57 14.15
N ASP A 244 -4.90 -37.33 14.06
CA ASP A 244 -4.40 -38.17 15.16
C ASP A 244 -5.47 -39.08 15.79
N GLY A 245 -6.36 -39.63 14.94
CA GLY A 245 -7.48 -40.49 15.37
C GLY A 245 -8.65 -39.75 16.00
N THR A 246 -8.60 -38.42 16.09
CA THR A 246 -9.68 -37.58 16.62
C THR A 246 -10.46 -36.92 15.48
N THR A 247 -11.76 -37.15 15.43
CA THR A 247 -12.65 -36.48 14.47
C THR A 247 -13.03 -35.09 14.97
N ILE A 248 -12.84 -34.09 14.11
CA ILE A 248 -13.12 -32.67 14.36
C ILE A 248 -14.18 -32.23 13.36
N SER A 249 -15.39 -31.96 13.84
CA SER A 249 -16.48 -31.46 13.01
C SER A 249 -16.36 -29.96 12.73
N ALA A 250 -16.88 -29.52 11.58
CA ALA A 250 -16.91 -28.11 11.22
C ALA A 250 -17.83 -27.31 12.15
N THR A 251 -17.33 -26.16 12.60
CA THR A 251 -18.14 -25.13 13.24
C THR A 251 -18.81 -24.30 12.16
N ILE A 252 -20.10 -24.03 12.33
CA ILE A 252 -20.86 -23.15 11.45
C ILE A 252 -20.62 -21.70 11.89
N GLU A 253 -19.67 -21.01 11.26
CA GLU A 253 -19.33 -19.62 11.55
C GLU A 253 -20.25 -18.67 10.74
N PRO A 254 -20.90 -17.67 11.37
CA PRO A 254 -21.70 -16.70 10.64
C PRO A 254 -20.83 -15.77 9.80
N VAL A 255 -21.27 -15.46 8.58
CA VAL A 255 -20.68 -14.43 7.72
C VAL A 255 -21.45 -13.14 7.96
N THR A 256 -20.90 -12.32 8.86
CA THR A 256 -21.38 -10.97 9.14
C THR A 256 -20.98 -9.96 8.07
N ASP A 257 -20.02 -10.32 7.21
CA ASP A 257 -19.56 -9.51 6.09
C ASP A 257 -20.63 -9.41 5.00
N PRO A 258 -21.24 -8.24 4.74
CA PRO A 258 -22.22 -8.10 3.67
C PRO A 258 -21.61 -8.37 2.29
N ALA A 259 -20.32 -8.07 2.10
CA ALA A 259 -19.62 -8.30 0.84
C ALA A 259 -19.33 -9.78 0.62
N ALA A 260 -19.02 -10.55 1.68
CA ALA A 260 -18.75 -11.98 1.60
C ALA A 260 -20.01 -12.87 1.70
N ALA A 261 -21.15 -12.31 2.13
CA ALA A 261 -22.42 -13.02 2.23
C ALA A 261 -23.02 -13.40 0.85
N GLY A 262 -22.55 -12.78 -0.25
CA GLY A 262 -22.94 -13.10 -1.62
C GLY A 262 -24.35 -12.65 -1.98
N GLY A 263 -24.48 -11.44 -2.53
CA GLY A 263 -25.57 -10.95 -3.41
C GLY A 263 -27.05 -11.10 -3.03
N GLY A 264 -27.42 -11.76 -1.94
CA GLY A 264 -28.79 -12.24 -1.69
C GLY A 264 -29.36 -11.94 -0.31
N GLY A 265 -28.79 -10.99 0.44
CA GLY A 265 -29.41 -10.42 1.65
C GLY A 265 -29.62 -11.36 2.84
N LYS A 266 -29.30 -12.65 2.75
CA LYS A 266 -29.27 -13.58 3.89
C LYS A 266 -27.82 -13.79 4.31
N GLY A 267 -27.47 -13.33 5.51
CA GLY A 267 -26.18 -13.63 6.14
C GLY A 267 -25.91 -15.13 6.06
N GLY A 268 -24.94 -15.52 5.23
CA GLY A 268 -24.59 -16.92 5.06
C GLY A 268 -23.83 -17.42 6.27
N SER A 269 -23.88 -18.71 6.55
CA SER A 269 -22.92 -19.36 7.44
C SER A 269 -21.89 -20.14 6.63
N ARG A 270 -20.69 -20.35 7.16
CA ARG A 270 -19.63 -21.16 6.53
C ARG A 270 -19.22 -22.30 7.46
N PRO A 271 -19.08 -23.53 6.96
CA PRO A 271 -18.44 -24.59 7.71
C PRO A 271 -16.95 -24.30 7.80
N VAL A 272 -16.41 -24.27 9.02
CA VAL A 272 -14.99 -24.00 9.28
C VAL A 272 -14.44 -25.04 10.24
N VAL A 273 -13.32 -25.67 9.86
CA VAL A 273 -12.49 -26.44 10.79
C VAL A 273 -11.17 -25.71 10.98
N ARG A 274 -10.80 -25.41 12.23
CA ARG A 274 -9.52 -24.76 12.57
C ARG A 274 -8.59 -25.74 13.29
N LEU A 275 -7.53 -26.14 12.63
CA LEU A 275 -6.50 -27.02 13.16
C LEU A 275 -5.44 -26.17 13.89
N GLN A 276 -5.75 -25.77 15.12
CA GLN A 276 -4.97 -24.79 15.90
C GLN A 276 -3.48 -25.16 16.06
N GLY A 277 -3.16 -26.45 16.17
CA GLY A 277 -1.78 -26.95 16.27
C GLY A 277 -0.97 -26.79 14.97
N GLU A 278 -1.63 -26.78 13.82
CA GLU A 278 -1.01 -26.83 12.49
C GLU A 278 -1.09 -25.52 11.70
N GLY A 279 -1.80 -24.52 12.22
CA GLY A 279 -2.06 -23.26 11.51
C GLY A 279 -2.89 -23.46 10.23
N ALA A 280 -3.61 -24.57 10.11
CA ALA A 280 -4.46 -24.90 8.97
C ALA A 280 -5.93 -24.64 9.26
N VAL A 281 -6.66 -24.18 8.26
CA VAL A 281 -8.10 -23.91 8.31
C VAL A 281 -8.76 -24.48 7.06
N LEU A 282 -9.78 -25.31 7.25
CA LEU A 282 -10.63 -25.78 6.16
C LEU A 282 -11.92 -24.98 6.14
N THR A 283 -12.31 -24.47 4.96
CA THR A 283 -13.52 -23.66 4.78
C THR A 283 -14.02 -23.77 3.34
N ARG A 284 -15.11 -23.05 3.01
CA ARG A 284 -15.65 -22.93 1.65
C ARG A 284 -15.79 -21.48 1.23
N VAL A 285 -15.42 -21.19 -0.02
CA VAL A 285 -15.73 -19.89 -0.63
C VAL A 285 -17.26 -19.72 -0.72
N SER A 286 -17.95 -20.75 -1.23
CA SER A 286 -19.41 -20.82 -1.31
C SER A 286 -19.93 -21.97 -0.40
N PRO A 287 -20.72 -21.68 0.65
CA PRO A 287 -21.04 -22.67 1.68
C PRO A 287 -21.85 -23.84 1.17
N GLY A 288 -22.77 -23.58 0.24
CA GLY A 288 -23.64 -24.58 -0.36
C GLY A 288 -22.97 -25.41 -1.46
N ARG A 289 -21.71 -25.14 -1.80
CA ARG A 289 -20.98 -25.81 -2.89
C ARG A 289 -19.73 -26.47 -2.34
N ARG A 290 -19.81 -27.78 -2.09
CA ARG A 290 -18.73 -28.60 -1.49
C ARG A 290 -17.47 -28.62 -2.35
N GLU A 291 -17.61 -28.48 -3.67
CA GLU A 291 -16.49 -28.35 -4.60
C GLU A 291 -15.68 -27.07 -4.37
N THR A 292 -16.22 -26.09 -3.64
CA THR A 292 -15.51 -24.85 -3.27
C THR A 292 -14.75 -24.91 -1.96
N SER A 293 -14.57 -26.12 -1.42
CA SER A 293 -13.77 -26.36 -0.22
C SER A 293 -12.30 -26.04 -0.48
N MET A 294 -11.67 -25.42 0.51
CA MET A 294 -10.26 -25.07 0.47
C MET A 294 -9.60 -25.34 1.82
N LEU A 295 -8.31 -25.65 1.76
CA LEU A 295 -7.41 -25.70 2.91
C LEU A 295 -6.52 -24.46 2.87
N LEU A 296 -6.51 -23.67 3.94
CA LEU A 296 -5.69 -22.48 4.09
C LEU A 296 -4.68 -22.73 5.21
N ARG A 297 -3.38 -22.55 4.93
CA ARG A 297 -2.33 -22.49 5.95
C ARG A 297 -2.00 -21.03 6.20
N THR A 298 -2.20 -20.58 7.42
CA THR A 298 -1.85 -19.23 7.84
C THR A 298 -0.34 -19.18 8.08
N ARG A 299 0.33 -18.12 7.62
CA ARG A 299 1.77 -17.95 7.87
C ARG A 299 2.03 -17.84 9.37
N PRO A 300 2.96 -18.64 9.92
CA PRO A 300 3.36 -18.52 11.32
C PRO A 300 3.75 -17.07 11.66
N GLY A 301 3.36 -16.61 12.85
CA GLY A 301 3.54 -15.22 13.28
C GLY A 301 2.39 -14.27 12.93
N TRP A 302 1.41 -14.68 12.09
CA TRP A 302 0.27 -13.81 11.74
C TRP A 302 -0.53 -13.38 12.96
N ALA A 303 -0.77 -14.28 13.92
CA ALA A 303 -1.52 -13.95 15.13
C ALA A 303 -0.83 -12.84 15.96
N ALA A 304 0.50 -12.87 16.06
CA ALA A 304 1.27 -11.83 16.75
C ALA A 304 1.22 -10.50 15.98
N LEU A 305 1.46 -10.54 14.66
CA LEU A 305 1.38 -9.37 13.79
C LEU A 305 -0.02 -8.74 13.82
N ARG A 306 -1.09 -9.55 13.77
CA ARG A 306 -2.48 -9.08 13.88
C ARG A 306 -2.71 -8.34 15.19
N THR A 307 -2.31 -8.91 16.33
CA THR A 307 -2.42 -8.25 17.65
C THR A 307 -1.72 -6.89 17.67
N TYR A 308 -0.53 -6.80 17.08
CA TYR A 308 0.20 -5.54 16.91
C TYR A 308 -0.56 -4.53 16.03
N LEU A 309 -1.09 -4.98 14.89
CA LEU A 309 -1.85 -4.12 13.96
C LEU A 309 -3.18 -3.64 14.56
N GLU A 310 -3.82 -4.47 15.38
CA GLU A 310 -5.03 -4.12 16.15
C GLU A 310 -4.72 -3.11 17.27
N GLY A 311 -3.45 -2.94 17.64
CA GLY A 311 -3.02 -2.08 18.74
C GLY A 311 -3.37 -2.64 20.12
N LEU A 312 -3.42 -3.97 20.26
CA LEU A 312 -3.73 -4.68 21.51
C LEU A 312 -2.48 -5.14 22.27
N ASP A 313 -1.29 -4.83 21.75
CA ASP A 313 -0.01 -5.20 22.33
C ASP A 313 0.41 -4.35 23.54
N ASP A 314 -0.17 -3.15 23.71
CA ASP A 314 0.11 -2.24 24.83
C ASP A 314 -0.89 -2.44 25.98
N GLN A 315 -0.67 -3.47 26.81
CA GLN A 315 -1.51 -3.74 28.00
C GLN A 315 -1.29 -2.74 29.15
N GLN A 316 -0.30 -1.85 29.05
CA GLN A 316 0.10 -0.94 30.14
C GLN A 316 -0.58 0.44 30.06
N ARG A 317 -1.36 0.73 29.02
CA ARG A 317 -2.11 1.99 28.90
C ARG A 317 -3.62 1.78 28.90
N PRO A 318 -4.38 2.50 29.76
CA PRO A 318 -5.85 2.47 29.77
C PRO A 318 -6.46 3.33 28.63
N VAL A 319 -5.89 3.26 27.43
CA VAL A 319 -6.41 3.97 26.25
C VAL A 319 -6.96 2.93 25.28
N ALA A 320 -8.20 3.11 24.83
CA ALA A 320 -8.82 2.26 23.81
C ALA A 320 -7.85 1.96 22.66
N ALA A 321 -7.81 0.70 22.21
CA ALA A 321 -6.91 0.19 21.17
C ALA A 321 -6.71 1.21 20.03
N ARG A 322 -5.50 1.78 19.93
CA ARG A 322 -5.16 2.75 18.88
C ARG A 322 -4.49 2.03 17.73
N ARG A 323 -5.26 1.76 16.67
CA ARG A 323 -4.72 1.21 15.42
C ARG A 323 -3.57 2.09 14.92
N ARG A 324 -2.47 1.43 14.57
CA ARG A 324 -1.24 2.07 14.06
C ARG A 324 -1.26 2.23 12.54
N PHE A 325 -2.12 1.46 11.88
CA PHE A 325 -2.22 1.39 10.43
C PHE A 325 -3.68 1.36 9.98
N ASP A 326 -3.92 1.93 8.81
CA ASP A 326 -5.13 1.72 8.05
C ASP A 326 -4.87 0.61 7.04
N ILE A 327 -5.51 -0.55 7.25
CA ILE A 327 -5.22 -1.79 6.52
C ILE A 327 -6.01 -1.85 5.21
N TYR A 328 -5.32 -2.26 4.14
CA TYR A 328 -5.84 -2.56 2.82
C TYR A 328 -5.32 -3.93 2.37
N VAL A 329 -6.04 -4.59 1.47
CA VAL A 329 -5.63 -5.85 0.86
C VAL A 329 -5.59 -5.66 -0.65
N CYS A 330 -4.51 -6.11 -1.28
CA CYS A 330 -4.41 -6.13 -2.73
C CYS A 330 -3.88 -7.49 -3.19
N THR A 331 -4.74 -8.31 -3.78
CA THR A 331 -4.39 -9.65 -4.27
C THR A 331 -4.72 -9.78 -5.75
N ALA A 332 -4.02 -10.69 -6.44
CA ALA A 332 -4.40 -11.08 -7.79
C ALA A 332 -5.48 -12.19 -7.82
N ALA A 333 -5.86 -12.72 -6.65
CA ALA A 333 -6.88 -13.74 -6.53
C ALA A 333 -8.30 -13.18 -6.72
N GLU A 334 -9.25 -14.09 -6.94
CA GLU A 334 -10.65 -13.73 -7.14
C GLU A 334 -11.31 -13.12 -5.89
N ARG A 335 -12.35 -12.30 -6.11
CA ARG A 335 -12.97 -11.48 -5.06
C ARG A 335 -13.53 -12.29 -3.90
N GLU A 336 -14.27 -13.35 -4.19
CA GLU A 336 -14.93 -14.14 -3.17
C GLU A 336 -13.92 -14.94 -2.34
N TYR A 337 -12.88 -15.45 -3.00
CA TYR A 337 -11.72 -16.03 -2.33
C TYR A 337 -11.08 -15.02 -1.37
N ALA A 338 -10.75 -13.82 -1.86
CA ALA A 338 -10.07 -12.81 -1.07
C ALA A 338 -10.86 -12.40 0.19
N LEU A 339 -12.20 -12.29 0.06
CA LEU A 339 -13.09 -11.98 1.17
C LEU A 339 -13.11 -13.11 2.21
N GLU A 340 -13.19 -14.37 1.77
CA GLU A 340 -13.18 -15.52 2.67
C GLU A 340 -11.82 -15.69 3.35
N ALA A 341 -10.72 -15.61 2.60
CA ALA A 341 -9.37 -15.64 3.13
C ALA A 341 -9.15 -14.53 4.17
N TRP A 342 -9.60 -13.30 3.89
CA TRP A 342 -9.51 -12.20 4.84
C TRP A 342 -10.41 -12.39 6.06
N ARG A 343 -11.60 -12.99 5.92
CA ARG A 343 -12.45 -13.38 7.07
C ARG A 343 -11.74 -14.37 8.00
N ILE A 344 -10.96 -15.30 7.45
CA ILE A 344 -10.14 -16.21 8.27
C ILE A 344 -9.02 -15.48 9.00
N LEU A 345 -8.36 -14.52 8.33
CA LEU A 345 -7.25 -13.73 8.88
C LEU A 345 -7.70 -12.67 9.91
N ASP A 346 -8.87 -12.04 9.70
CA ASP A 346 -9.47 -11.00 10.53
C ASP A 346 -10.93 -11.39 10.91
N PRO A 347 -11.11 -12.40 11.79
CA PRO A 347 -12.42 -12.97 12.10
C PRO A 347 -13.34 -12.01 12.84
N HIS A 348 -12.79 -10.95 13.46
CA HIS A 348 -13.54 -9.98 14.26
C HIS A 348 -13.66 -8.61 13.61
N ALA A 349 -13.24 -8.47 12.34
CA ALA A 349 -13.20 -7.20 11.61
C ALA A 349 -12.50 -6.06 12.37
N ARG A 350 -11.45 -6.40 13.13
CA ARG A 350 -10.66 -5.46 13.92
C ARG A 350 -9.57 -4.80 13.09
N LEU A 351 -9.20 -5.37 11.93
CA LEU A 351 -8.26 -4.75 11.00
C LEU A 351 -9.01 -3.97 9.91
N ILE A 352 -9.95 -4.64 9.22
CA ILE A 352 -10.82 -4.01 8.22
C ILE A 352 -12.28 -4.24 8.63
N PRO A 353 -12.99 -3.18 9.07
CA PRO A 353 -14.42 -3.22 9.35
C PRO A 353 -15.20 -3.79 8.16
N TRP A 354 -16.27 -4.55 8.42
CA TRP A 354 -17.05 -5.25 7.39
C TRP A 354 -17.52 -4.30 6.27
N GLU A 355 -17.93 -3.10 6.64
CA GLU A 355 -18.46 -2.06 5.75
C GLU A 355 -17.39 -1.50 4.81
N LEU A 356 -16.13 -1.58 5.20
CA LEU A 356 -14.99 -1.08 4.42
C LEU A 356 -14.35 -2.15 3.54
N ARG A 357 -14.67 -3.43 3.72
CA ARG A 357 -14.04 -4.52 2.96
C ARG A 357 -14.33 -4.46 1.48
N GLN A 358 -15.48 -3.91 1.08
CA GLN A 358 -15.80 -3.71 -0.33
C GLN A 358 -14.78 -2.79 -1.02
N ALA A 359 -14.41 -1.71 -0.34
CA ALA A 359 -13.48 -0.70 -0.86
C ALA A 359 -12.00 -1.04 -0.61
N ARG A 360 -11.67 -1.67 0.53
CA ARG A 360 -10.28 -1.88 0.97
C ARG A 360 -9.66 -3.20 0.57
N ILE A 361 -10.46 -4.17 0.11
CA ILE A 361 -9.96 -5.44 -0.42
C ILE A 361 -10.10 -5.41 -1.93
N VAL A 362 -8.99 -5.17 -2.62
CA VAL A 362 -8.92 -4.99 -4.06
C VAL A 362 -8.34 -6.23 -4.73
N CYS A 363 -9.05 -6.71 -5.75
CA CYS A 363 -8.64 -7.86 -6.55
C CYS A 363 -8.22 -7.40 -7.93
N VAL A 364 -6.96 -7.63 -8.29
CA VAL A 364 -6.38 -7.21 -9.57
C VAL A 364 -6.40 -8.40 -10.53
N PRO A 365 -7.06 -8.29 -11.71
CA PRO A 365 -7.09 -9.37 -12.67
C PRO A 365 -5.70 -9.85 -13.10
N ALA A 366 -5.57 -11.14 -13.39
CA ALA A 366 -4.34 -11.72 -13.92
C ALA A 366 -3.83 -10.95 -15.15
N GLY A 367 -2.51 -10.76 -15.24
CA GLY A 367 -1.86 -10.01 -16.32
C GLY A 367 -1.89 -8.49 -16.17
N ARG A 368 -2.53 -7.94 -15.12
CA ARG A 368 -2.42 -6.52 -14.77
C ARG A 368 -1.52 -6.31 -13.56
N LYS A 369 -0.84 -5.15 -13.52
CA LYS A 369 -0.08 -4.72 -12.35
C LYS A 369 -1.01 -4.14 -11.29
N LYS A 370 -0.68 -4.40 -10.03
CA LYS A 370 -1.25 -3.73 -8.86
C LYS A 370 -0.79 -2.26 -8.86
N THR A 371 -1.71 -1.35 -8.57
CA THR A 371 -1.42 0.09 -8.50
C THR A 371 -1.78 0.61 -7.11
N LEU A 372 -0.94 1.46 -6.54
CA LEU A 372 -1.17 1.96 -5.19
C LEU A 372 -2.37 2.93 -5.17
N ALA A 373 -2.50 3.76 -6.21
CA ALA A 373 -3.66 4.64 -6.38
C ALA A 373 -4.98 3.83 -6.44
N GLY A 374 -5.02 2.74 -7.22
CA GLY A 374 -6.20 1.89 -7.32
C GLY A 374 -6.59 1.21 -6.01
N VAL A 375 -5.60 0.78 -5.21
CA VAL A 375 -5.84 0.15 -3.90
C VAL A 375 -6.37 1.14 -2.87
N LEU A 376 -5.85 2.36 -2.88
CA LEU A 376 -6.24 3.42 -1.96
C LEU A 376 -7.46 4.22 -2.43
N GLY A 377 -8.00 3.92 -3.61
CA GLY A 377 -9.14 4.65 -4.20
C GLY A 377 -8.80 6.10 -4.58
N LEU A 378 -7.54 6.36 -4.93
CA LEU A 378 -7.06 7.67 -5.35
C LEU A 378 -7.21 7.83 -6.87
N ALA A 379 -7.62 9.03 -7.31
CA ALA A 379 -7.72 9.41 -8.71
C ALA A 379 -6.63 10.42 -9.10
N GLY A 380 -6.27 10.52 -10.37
CA GLY A 380 -5.20 11.41 -10.81
C GLY A 380 -3.82 10.75 -10.84
N ALA A 381 -2.95 11.28 -11.70
CA ALA A 381 -1.52 11.05 -11.63
C ALA A 381 -0.82 12.28 -11.02
N PRO A 382 0.13 12.11 -10.08
CA PRO A 382 0.89 13.25 -9.57
C PRO A 382 1.78 13.80 -10.67
N LEU A 383 1.85 15.14 -10.79
CA LEU A 383 2.96 15.79 -11.49
C LEU A 383 4.22 15.59 -10.68
N ARG A 384 5.28 15.02 -11.25
CA ARG A 384 6.62 15.09 -10.65
C ARG A 384 7.73 15.04 -11.73
N PRO A 385 8.91 15.59 -11.42
CA PRO A 385 10.12 15.36 -12.21
C PRO A 385 10.43 13.87 -12.40
N PRO A 386 11.00 13.47 -13.56
CA PRO A 386 11.51 12.12 -13.76
C PRO A 386 12.55 11.68 -12.71
N SER A 387 13.22 12.65 -12.07
CA SER A 387 14.24 12.43 -11.06
C SER A 387 13.70 12.19 -9.64
N LEU A 388 12.38 12.26 -9.41
CA LEU A 388 11.77 11.99 -8.11
C LEU A 388 10.95 10.70 -8.15
N PRO A 389 11.10 9.78 -7.16
CA PRO A 389 10.27 8.59 -7.07
C PRO A 389 8.78 8.93 -7.12
N CYS A 390 8.04 8.19 -7.94
CA CYS A 390 6.64 8.45 -8.22
C CYS A 390 5.76 7.52 -7.37
N SER A 391 5.22 8.03 -6.26
CA SER A 391 4.18 7.33 -5.50
C SER A 391 2.96 8.23 -5.34
N ALA A 392 1.78 7.67 -5.57
CA ALA A 392 0.51 8.35 -5.27
C ALA A 392 0.31 8.58 -3.76
N MET A 393 0.98 7.78 -2.91
CA MET A 393 0.90 7.89 -1.46
C MET A 393 2.26 7.51 -0.84
N PRO A 394 3.18 8.48 -0.68
CA PRO A 394 4.54 8.22 -0.16
C PRO A 394 4.60 7.66 1.27
N LEU A 395 3.49 7.74 2.00
CA LEU A 395 3.30 7.22 3.36
C LEU A 395 2.91 5.75 3.41
N ALA A 396 2.49 5.17 2.28
CA ALA A 396 1.99 3.80 2.24
C ALA A 396 3.14 2.78 2.29
N VAL A 397 2.92 1.70 3.02
CA VAL A 397 3.79 0.52 3.04
C VAL A 397 3.06 -0.64 2.36
N ILE A 398 3.74 -1.38 1.50
CA ILE A 398 3.21 -2.58 0.85
C ILE A 398 3.97 -3.79 1.39
N VAL A 399 3.27 -4.84 1.79
CA VAL A 399 3.87 -6.14 2.14
C VAL A 399 3.41 -7.16 1.11
N ASP A 400 4.36 -7.65 0.32
CA ASP A 400 4.12 -8.55 -0.82
C ASP A 400 5.39 -9.39 -1.04
N ASP A 401 5.26 -10.64 -1.51
CA ASP A 401 6.42 -11.48 -1.82
C ASP A 401 7.10 -11.07 -3.16
N ARG A 402 6.37 -10.32 -4.00
CA ARG A 402 6.75 -9.95 -5.36
C ARG A 402 6.79 -8.44 -5.58
N LEU A 403 7.85 -8.00 -6.26
CA LEU A 403 8.00 -6.61 -6.71
C LEU A 403 7.39 -6.40 -8.11
N ASP A 404 7.56 -7.38 -8.99
CA ASP A 404 7.22 -7.30 -10.42
C ASP A 404 5.71 -7.16 -10.70
N VAL A 405 4.88 -7.53 -9.72
CA VAL A 405 3.41 -7.39 -9.78
C VAL A 405 2.93 -5.98 -9.52
N TRP A 406 3.77 -5.10 -8.98
CA TRP A 406 3.44 -3.70 -8.70
C TRP A 406 3.92 -2.78 -9.84
N GLU A 407 3.17 -1.70 -10.04
CA GLU A 407 3.62 -0.58 -10.87
C GLU A 407 4.99 -0.06 -10.42
N GLU A 408 5.82 0.38 -11.35
CA GLU A 408 7.21 0.75 -11.10
C GLU A 408 7.37 1.75 -9.95
N GLY A 409 6.48 2.75 -9.90
CA GLY A 409 6.47 3.78 -8.85
C GLY A 409 6.21 3.27 -7.44
N ALA A 410 5.49 2.14 -7.30
CA ALA A 410 5.15 1.55 -6.01
C ALA A 410 6.17 0.50 -5.54
N GLN A 411 7.02 -0.04 -6.43
CA GLN A 411 7.94 -1.14 -6.10
C GLN A 411 8.90 -0.79 -4.96
N ALA A 412 9.33 0.48 -4.89
CA ALA A 412 10.21 0.94 -3.84
C ALA A 412 9.55 0.97 -2.44
N GLN A 413 8.21 0.91 -2.37
CA GLN A 413 7.44 0.86 -1.11
C GLN A 413 7.09 -0.57 -0.68
N VAL A 414 7.55 -1.58 -1.44
CA VAL A 414 7.29 -2.99 -1.12
C VAL A 414 8.33 -3.50 -0.12
N LEU A 415 7.89 -3.70 1.11
CA LEU A 415 8.56 -4.51 2.10
C LEU A 415 8.43 -5.99 1.71
N ARG A 416 9.39 -6.45 0.91
CA ARG A 416 9.37 -7.80 0.36
C ARG A 416 9.48 -8.86 1.45
N VAL A 417 8.65 -9.89 1.35
CA VAL A 417 8.75 -11.11 2.17
C VAL A 417 9.18 -12.32 1.35
N SER A 418 9.72 -13.33 2.02
CA SER A 418 9.97 -14.63 1.39
C SER A 418 8.61 -15.28 1.03
N PRO A 419 8.47 -15.87 -0.17
CA PRO A 419 7.25 -16.58 -0.54
C PRO A 419 6.92 -17.69 0.47
N PHE A 420 5.69 -17.68 0.96
CA PHE A 420 5.21 -18.63 1.94
C PHE A 420 4.78 -19.93 1.26
N ALA A 421 5.70 -20.90 1.26
CA ALA A 421 5.52 -22.24 0.70
C ALA A 421 5.63 -23.31 1.81
N PRO A 422 4.58 -23.54 2.61
CA PRO A 422 4.66 -24.33 3.84
C PRO A 422 5.19 -25.75 3.62
N HIS A 423 4.69 -26.48 2.63
CA HIS A 423 5.12 -27.86 2.33
C HIS A 423 6.60 -27.95 1.98
N ARG A 424 7.08 -27.06 1.11
CA ARG A 424 8.49 -27.04 0.67
C ARG A 424 9.43 -26.64 1.81
N ALA A 425 9.02 -25.64 2.60
CA ALA A 425 9.83 -25.18 3.72
C ALA A 425 9.97 -26.27 4.79
N ALA A 426 8.88 -26.99 5.13
CA ALA A 426 8.93 -28.10 6.08
C ALA A 426 9.78 -29.26 5.56
N ALA A 427 9.60 -29.60 4.27
CA ALA A 427 10.38 -30.63 3.60
C ALA A 427 11.90 -30.36 3.60
N ALA A 428 12.31 -29.09 3.48
CA ALA A 428 13.71 -28.68 3.49
C ALA A 428 14.33 -28.67 4.91
N GLY A 429 13.55 -28.33 5.93
CA GLY A 429 14.03 -28.26 7.32
C GLY A 429 14.28 -29.63 7.99
N GLY A 430 14.02 -30.74 7.30
CA GLY A 430 14.12 -32.09 7.87
C GLY A 430 13.05 -32.42 8.91
N ALA A 431 12.16 -31.47 9.22
CA ALA A 431 11.01 -31.66 10.11
C ALA A 431 9.95 -32.53 9.40
N ALA A 432 9.47 -33.56 10.08
CA ALA A 432 8.51 -34.51 9.50
C ALA A 432 7.07 -33.97 9.46
N ALA A 433 6.76 -32.84 10.12
CA ALA A 433 5.40 -32.30 10.21
C ALA A 433 5.36 -30.77 10.10
N LEU A 434 4.33 -30.25 9.44
CA LEU A 434 4.05 -28.79 9.36
C LEU A 434 3.78 -28.15 10.74
N GLY A 435 3.42 -28.96 11.75
CA GLY A 435 3.21 -28.53 13.12
C GLY A 435 4.48 -28.42 13.98
N ASP A 436 5.66 -28.79 13.47
CA ASP A 436 6.91 -28.75 14.24
C ASP A 436 7.20 -27.34 14.80
N PRO A 437 7.39 -27.18 16.14
CA PRO A 437 7.65 -25.88 16.75
C PRO A 437 8.88 -25.16 16.21
N ALA A 438 9.99 -25.86 15.94
CA ALA A 438 11.22 -25.24 15.47
C ALA A 438 11.05 -24.67 14.06
N HIS A 439 10.43 -25.45 13.16
CA HIS A 439 10.07 -25.00 11.84
C HIS A 439 9.13 -23.78 11.84
N ARG A 440 8.09 -23.81 12.69
CA ARG A 440 7.14 -22.71 12.84
C ARG A 440 7.80 -21.44 13.38
N LEU A 441 8.74 -21.56 14.31
CA LEU A 441 9.49 -20.43 14.85
C LEU A 441 10.30 -19.76 13.75
N ALA A 442 11.07 -20.52 12.96
CA ALA A 442 11.85 -20.00 11.85
C ALA A 442 10.98 -19.30 10.79
N GLN A 443 9.77 -19.80 10.53
CA GLN A 443 8.82 -19.11 9.65
C GLN A 443 8.18 -17.87 10.27
N ALA A 444 7.97 -17.87 11.59
CA ALA A 444 7.40 -16.75 12.33
C ALA A 444 8.35 -15.55 12.42
N GLU A 445 9.66 -15.79 12.36
CA GLU A 445 10.69 -14.74 12.30
C GLU A 445 10.45 -13.78 11.14
N GLU A 446 9.93 -14.24 9.99
CA GLU A 446 9.66 -13.35 8.86
C GLU A 446 8.56 -12.34 9.18
N LEU A 447 7.45 -12.76 9.80
CA LEU A 447 6.39 -11.82 10.19
C LEU A 447 6.79 -10.95 11.39
N ALA A 448 7.66 -11.46 12.26
CA ALA A 448 8.28 -10.64 13.31
C ALA A 448 9.20 -9.54 12.71
N ARG A 449 9.97 -9.87 11.67
CA ARG A 449 10.76 -8.89 10.89
C ARG A 449 9.86 -7.83 10.26
N VAL A 450 8.75 -8.25 9.65
CA VAL A 450 7.75 -7.31 9.10
C VAL A 450 7.23 -6.38 10.19
N GLN A 451 6.84 -6.90 11.35
CA GLN A 451 6.40 -6.08 12.49
C GLN A 451 7.46 -5.07 12.94
N GLY A 452 8.72 -5.50 13.03
CA GLY A 452 9.85 -4.63 13.37
C GLY A 452 10.04 -3.49 12.36
N ALA A 453 10.02 -3.82 11.07
CA ALA A 453 10.13 -2.83 10.00
C ALA A 453 8.95 -1.83 10.02
N LEU A 454 7.72 -2.30 10.17
CA LEU A 454 6.53 -1.44 10.30
C LEU A 454 6.63 -0.49 11.49
N THR A 455 7.13 -0.99 12.63
CA THR A 455 7.35 -0.18 13.83
C THR A 455 8.38 0.92 13.59
N ALA A 456 9.52 0.58 12.96
CA ALA A 456 10.57 1.52 12.65
C ALA A 456 10.12 2.58 11.63
N LEU A 457 9.47 2.18 10.54
CA LEU A 457 8.94 3.10 9.53
C LEU A 457 8.00 4.13 10.15
N ARG A 458 7.05 3.67 10.96
CA ARG A 458 6.10 4.56 11.63
C ARG A 458 6.81 5.49 12.63
N ALA A 459 7.69 4.97 13.47
CA ALA A 459 8.41 5.77 14.46
C ALA A 459 9.22 6.89 13.79
N ARG A 460 9.96 6.56 12.74
CA ARG A 460 10.81 7.51 12.01
C ARG A 460 10.01 8.58 11.29
N LEU A 461 8.93 8.19 10.61
CA LEU A 461 8.06 9.14 9.92
C LEU A 461 7.44 10.15 10.90
N TYR A 462 6.86 9.66 11.99
CA TYR A 462 6.22 10.54 12.96
C TYR A 462 7.22 11.35 13.79
N TYR A 463 8.45 10.86 13.97
CA TYR A 463 9.53 11.69 14.50
C TYR A 463 9.85 12.86 13.56
N ALA A 464 10.06 12.60 12.26
CA ALA A 464 10.30 13.67 11.28
C ALA A 464 9.14 14.68 11.21
N VAL A 465 7.90 14.19 11.24
CA VAL A 465 6.70 15.06 11.24
C VAL A 465 6.61 15.91 12.51
N ASN A 466 6.70 15.29 13.70
CA ASN A 466 6.41 15.96 14.96
C ASN A 466 7.58 16.79 15.50
N GLU A 467 8.80 16.31 15.33
CA GLU A 467 10.00 16.90 15.93
C GLU A 467 10.77 17.80 14.96
N GLN A 468 10.57 17.67 13.65
CA GLN A 468 11.29 18.48 12.66
C GLN A 468 10.34 19.39 11.89
N LEU A 469 9.34 18.81 11.20
CA LEU A 469 8.49 19.57 10.30
C LEU A 469 7.47 20.45 11.04
N ALA A 470 6.75 19.91 12.02
CA ALA A 470 5.74 20.68 12.73
C ALA A 470 6.31 21.92 13.47
N PRO A 471 7.48 21.86 14.15
CA PRO A 471 8.13 23.05 14.69
C PRO A 471 8.50 24.08 13.62
N ALA A 472 9.06 23.63 12.48
CA ALA A 472 9.41 24.51 11.37
C ALA A 472 8.17 25.22 10.80
N LEU A 473 7.06 24.49 10.61
CA LEU A 473 5.78 25.05 10.16
C LEU A 473 5.20 26.06 11.16
N ARG A 474 5.31 25.80 12.47
CA ARG A 474 4.88 26.75 13.51
C ARG A 474 5.72 28.04 13.47
N ALA A 475 7.03 27.94 13.30
CA ALA A 475 7.89 29.11 13.16
C ALA A 475 7.50 29.95 11.92
N MET A 476 7.19 29.28 10.81
CA MET A 476 6.73 29.94 9.59
C MET A 476 5.35 30.61 9.72
N ALA A 477 4.47 30.08 10.58
CA ALA A 477 3.13 30.64 10.78
C ALA A 477 3.16 32.06 11.38
N ALA A 478 4.25 32.47 12.04
CA ALA A 478 4.47 33.84 12.51
C ALA A 478 4.78 34.83 11.36
N GLY A 479 5.08 34.32 10.17
CA GLY A 479 5.40 35.06 8.97
C GLY A 479 6.89 35.03 8.63
N VAL A 480 7.18 35.02 7.33
CA VAL A 480 8.51 34.75 6.78
C VAL A 480 8.91 35.85 5.80
N ASP A 481 10.20 36.20 5.79
CA ASP A 481 10.73 37.17 4.83
C ASP A 481 10.75 36.57 3.42
N LEU A 482 10.42 37.38 2.41
CA LEU A 482 10.29 36.93 1.02
C LEU A 482 11.48 36.07 0.52
N PRO A 483 12.77 36.41 0.77
CA PRO A 483 13.89 35.57 0.34
C PRO A 483 13.86 34.14 0.90
N ALA A 484 13.38 33.95 2.13
CA ALA A 484 13.28 32.63 2.76
C ALA A 484 12.10 31.81 2.22
N ILE A 485 11.07 32.46 1.65
CA ILE A 485 9.96 31.79 0.95
C ILE A 485 10.41 31.24 -0.42
N LEU A 486 11.43 31.86 -1.01
CA LEU A 486 11.97 31.50 -2.33
C LEU A 486 13.01 30.38 -2.28
N ALA A 487 13.53 30.05 -1.10
CA ALA A 487 14.41 28.92 -0.85
C ALA A 487 13.81 28.07 0.28
N PRO A 488 12.77 27.25 0.00
CA PRO A 488 11.98 26.58 1.03
C PRO A 488 12.86 25.69 1.89
N ALA A 489 13.20 26.15 3.09
CA ALA A 489 14.03 25.45 4.06
C ALA A 489 13.15 24.68 5.07
N LEU A 490 12.08 24.04 4.59
CA LEU A 490 11.36 23.08 5.42
C LEU A 490 12.11 21.74 5.39
N PRO A 491 12.24 21.05 6.54
CA PRO A 491 12.87 19.74 6.55
C PRO A 491 12.07 18.77 5.67
N PRO A 492 12.74 17.92 4.88
CA PRO A 492 12.07 16.86 4.15
C PRO A 492 11.50 15.83 5.13
N VAL A 493 10.41 15.18 4.75
CA VAL A 493 9.85 14.06 5.51
C VAL A 493 10.16 12.78 4.72
N PRO A 494 10.93 11.85 5.29
CA PRO A 494 11.35 10.66 4.56
C PRO A 494 10.11 9.86 4.13
N THR A 495 10.10 9.48 2.86
CA THR A 495 9.10 8.58 2.30
C THR A 495 9.33 7.15 2.77
N VAL A 496 8.29 6.30 2.69
CA VAL A 496 8.46 4.86 2.94
C VAL A 496 9.49 4.24 2.00
N ALA A 497 9.49 4.68 0.74
CA ALA A 497 10.44 4.21 -0.26
C ALA A 497 11.89 4.47 0.16
N GLU A 498 12.21 5.70 0.59
CA GLU A 498 13.56 6.06 1.05
C GLU A 498 13.95 5.24 2.28
N MET A 499 13.07 5.16 3.29
CA MET A 499 13.36 4.45 4.53
C MET A 499 13.60 2.95 4.30
N LEU A 500 12.86 2.29 3.41
CA LEU A 500 13.06 0.86 3.11
C LEU A 500 14.38 0.56 2.39
N HIS A 501 14.99 1.55 1.74
CA HIS A 501 16.28 1.37 1.04
C HIS A 501 17.50 1.66 1.93
N GLU A 502 17.28 2.17 3.14
CA GLU A 502 18.34 2.38 4.12
C GLU A 502 18.81 1.05 4.72
N LYS A 503 20.12 0.93 4.95
CA LYS A 503 20.78 -0.34 5.33
C LYS A 503 20.11 -1.05 6.52
N ASP A 504 19.57 -0.29 7.47
CA ASP A 504 18.98 -0.83 8.71
C ASP A 504 17.58 -1.41 8.51
N LEU A 505 16.90 -1.09 7.40
CA LEU A 505 15.56 -1.56 7.03
C LEU A 505 15.53 -2.29 5.68
N GLN A 506 16.69 -2.46 5.04
CA GLN A 506 16.78 -3.11 3.74
C GLN A 506 16.11 -4.49 3.80
N PRO A 507 15.18 -4.78 2.87
CA PRO A 507 14.63 -6.11 2.77
C PRO A 507 15.78 -7.09 2.55
N LEU A 508 15.69 -8.27 3.17
CA LEU A 508 16.59 -9.37 2.90
C LEU A 508 16.78 -9.45 1.38
N ARG A 509 18.04 -9.37 0.89
CA ARG A 509 18.32 -9.58 -0.53
C ARG A 509 18.02 -11.04 -0.86
N LEU A 510 16.75 -11.34 -1.08
CA LEU A 510 16.33 -12.62 -1.60
C LEU A 510 16.93 -12.73 -3.00
N PRO A 511 17.63 -13.83 -3.32
CA PRO A 511 18.17 -14.02 -4.66
C PRO A 511 17.05 -13.82 -5.69
N PRO A 512 17.38 -13.29 -6.89
CA PRO A 512 16.41 -13.25 -7.98
C PRO A 512 15.84 -14.66 -8.13
N ARG A 513 14.51 -14.77 -8.16
CA ARG A 513 13.85 -16.06 -8.40
C ARG A 513 14.44 -16.59 -9.71
N ALA A 514 15.11 -17.75 -9.67
CA ALA A 514 15.52 -18.42 -10.89
C ALA A 514 14.28 -18.49 -11.80
N PRO A 515 14.41 -18.30 -13.12
CA PRO A 515 13.29 -18.47 -14.02
C PRO A 515 12.85 -19.92 -13.92
N ALA A 516 11.90 -20.19 -13.03
CA ALA A 516 11.11 -21.39 -13.09
C ALA A 516 10.46 -21.33 -14.47
N ALA A 517 10.71 -22.33 -15.32
CA ALA A 517 9.85 -22.59 -16.46
C ALA A 517 8.42 -22.40 -15.96
N ALA A 518 7.71 -21.39 -16.48
CA ALA A 518 6.50 -20.88 -15.86
C ALA A 518 5.60 -22.07 -15.51
N PRO A 519 5.42 -22.44 -14.23
CA PRO A 519 4.25 -23.25 -13.94
C PRO A 519 3.11 -22.34 -14.35
N ALA A 520 2.26 -22.79 -15.28
CA ALA A 520 1.04 -22.09 -15.68
C ALA A 520 0.46 -21.47 -14.42
N SER A 521 0.29 -20.14 -14.38
CA SER A 521 0.12 -19.39 -13.14
C SER A 521 -0.97 -20.04 -12.28
N LEU A 522 -0.56 -20.81 -11.27
CA LEU A 522 -1.44 -21.43 -10.28
C LEU A 522 -1.81 -20.37 -9.24
N GLN A 523 -2.30 -19.22 -9.71
CA GLN A 523 -3.01 -18.31 -8.84
C GLN A 523 -4.16 -19.11 -8.21
N PRO A 524 -4.52 -18.87 -6.94
CA PRO A 524 -5.76 -19.39 -6.39
C PRO A 524 -6.92 -18.93 -7.26
N VAL A 525 -7.40 -19.85 -8.08
CA VAL A 525 -8.60 -19.65 -8.90
C VAL A 525 -9.76 -20.06 -8.03
N ASP A 526 -10.86 -19.31 -8.13
CA ASP A 526 -12.08 -19.73 -7.50
C ASP A 526 -12.43 -21.14 -7.99
N PRO A 527 -12.57 -22.14 -7.10
CA PRO A 527 -12.84 -23.52 -7.49
C PRO A 527 -14.12 -23.69 -8.31
N ARG A 528 -15.03 -22.71 -8.33
CA ARG A 528 -16.22 -22.68 -9.21
C ARG A 528 -15.89 -22.49 -10.68
N ARG A 529 -14.71 -21.96 -11.00
CA ARG A 529 -14.24 -21.63 -12.36
C ARG A 529 -13.08 -22.51 -12.81
N ALA A 530 -12.62 -23.44 -11.97
CA ALA A 530 -11.68 -24.47 -12.40
C ALA A 530 -12.34 -25.32 -13.51
N PRO A 531 -11.65 -25.57 -14.64
CA PRO A 531 -12.25 -26.34 -15.72
C PRO A 531 -12.66 -27.72 -15.20
N ALA A 532 -13.94 -28.06 -15.34
CA ALA A 532 -14.44 -29.39 -15.04
C ALA A 532 -13.64 -30.39 -15.88
N ARG A 533 -12.96 -31.35 -15.23
CA ARG A 533 -12.34 -32.48 -15.93
C ARG A 533 -13.44 -33.18 -16.73
N ARG A 534 -13.39 -33.05 -18.06
CA ARG A 534 -14.17 -33.92 -18.94
C ARG A 534 -13.63 -35.33 -18.74
N GLY A 535 -14.44 -36.20 -18.14
CA GLY A 535 -14.15 -37.62 -18.06
C GLY A 535 -14.05 -38.18 -19.48
N GLY A 536 -12.93 -38.84 -19.75
CA GLY A 536 -12.68 -39.69 -20.91
C GLY A 536 -12.06 -40.98 -20.41
#